data_AF-A0A6J4I965-F1
#
_entry.id   AF-A0A6J4I965-F1
#
_cell.length_a   1.000
_cell.length_b   1.000
_cell.length_c   1.000
_cell.angle_alpha   90.00
_cell.angle_beta   90.00
_cell.angle_gamma   90.00
#
_symmetry.space_group_name_H-M   'P 1'
#
loop_
_entity.id
_entity.type
_entity.pdbx_description
1 polymer ?
#
loop_
_entity_poly.entity_id
_entity_poly.type
_entity_poly.pdbx_seq_one_letter_code
_entity_poly.pdbx_strand_id
1 'polypeptide(L)' 'MAAWCVATARSLNEPHPERLPLDHPRRAAILAAHEAALAAGKAGYVDPGTGLFVLTAAALVAQGTCCGRGCRHCPYC' A
#
# COMPACT_ATOMS: atom_id res chain seq x y z
N MET A 1 18.55 -7.82 -10.95
CA MET A 1 18.29 -8.77 -9.84
C MET A 1 17.27 -8.12 -8.95
N ALA A 2 15.99 -8.46 -9.13
CA ALA A 2 14.90 -7.91 -8.32
C ALA A 2 15.19 -8.22 -6.85
N ALA A 3 15.03 -7.26 -5.96
CA ALA A 3 15.00 -7.53 -4.53
C ALA A 3 13.65 -8.21 -4.26
N TRP A 4 13.67 -9.54 -4.21
CA TRP A 4 12.48 -10.33 -3.86
C TRP A 4 12.16 -10.03 -2.42
N CYS A 5 10.89 -9.76 -2.21
CA CYS A 5 10.40 -9.23 -0.97
C CYS A 5 10.79 -10.08 0.24
N VAL A 6 11.53 -9.44 1.13
CA VAL A 6 11.44 -9.80 2.54
C VAL A 6 10.06 -9.30 2.95
N ALA A 7 9.13 -10.23 3.18
CA ALA A 7 7.89 -9.95 3.89
C ALA A 7 8.27 -9.39 5.26
N THR A 8 8.37 -8.07 5.35
CA THR A 8 8.64 -7.40 6.61
C THR A 8 7.35 -7.43 7.41
N ALA A 9 7.47 -7.62 8.72
CA ALA A 9 6.39 -7.60 9.71
C ALA A 9 5.79 -6.19 9.89
N ARG A 10 5.60 -5.44 8.79
CA ARG A 10 4.96 -4.12 8.78
C ARG A 10 3.47 -4.28 9.02
N SER A 11 2.90 -3.35 9.76
CA SER A 11 1.46 -3.30 9.96
C SER A 11 0.73 -3.04 8.63
N LEU A 12 -0.55 -3.39 8.54
CA LEU A 12 -1.35 -3.16 7.32
C LEU A 12 -1.47 -1.67 6.96
N ASN A 13 -1.26 -0.76 7.91
CA ASN A 13 -1.30 0.69 7.71
C ASN A 13 0.07 1.29 7.38
N GLU A 14 1.14 0.50 7.44
CA GLU A 14 2.49 1.00 7.24
C GLU A 14 2.91 0.88 5.77
N PRO A 15 3.19 2.00 5.08
CA PRO A 15 3.61 1.97 3.69
C PRO A 15 5.06 1.52 3.55
N HIS A 16 5.42 1.09 2.34
CA HIS A 16 6.82 0.90 1.96
C HIS A 16 7.52 2.26 1.85
N PRO A 17 8.65 2.51 2.55
CA PRO A 17 9.30 3.82 2.57
C PRO A 17 9.77 4.26 1.17
N GLU A 18 10.23 3.34 0.32
CA GLU A 18 10.59 3.66 -1.08
C GLU A 18 9.37 3.97 -1.97
N ARG A 19 8.16 3.52 -1.63
CA ARG A 19 6.93 3.77 -2.43
C ARG A 19 6.12 4.96 -1.91
N LEU A 20 6.30 5.30 -0.64
CA LEU A 20 5.74 6.48 -0.02
C LEU A 20 6.76 7.09 0.96
N PRO A 21 7.69 7.91 0.44
CA PRO A 21 8.67 8.63 1.25
C PRO A 21 8.01 9.51 2.33
N LEU A 22 8.74 9.77 3.42
CA LEU A 22 8.24 10.57 4.56
C LEU A 22 7.86 12.00 4.17
N ASP A 23 8.59 12.58 3.21
CA ASP A 23 8.42 13.93 2.69
C ASP A 23 7.46 14.02 1.48
N HIS A 24 6.82 12.92 1.10
CA HIS A 24 5.91 12.92 -0.05
C HIS A 24 4.74 13.91 0.17
N PRO A 25 4.47 14.84 -0.77
CA PRO A 25 3.57 15.98 -0.54
C PRO A 25 2.12 15.59 -0.26
N ARG A 26 1.70 14.39 -0.68
CA ARG A 26 0.37 13.82 -0.42
C ARG A 26 0.35 12.68 0.59
N ARG A 27 1.41 12.51 1.39
CA ARG A 27 1.56 11.37 2.31
C ARG A 27 0.37 11.22 3.27
N ALA A 28 -0.04 12.31 3.93
CA ALA A 28 -1.18 12.29 4.84
C ALA A 28 -2.48 11.85 4.16
N ALA A 29 -2.76 12.37 2.97
CA ALA A 29 -3.96 12.00 2.20
C ALA A 29 -3.96 10.54 1.76
N ILE A 30 -2.78 10.01 1.37
CA ILE A 30 -2.62 8.61 0.97
C ILE A 30 -2.83 7.67 2.17
N LEU A 31 -2.27 8.01 3.33
CA LEU A 31 -2.46 7.24 4.56
C LEU A 31 -3.94 7.22 4.96
N ALA A 32 -4.61 8.38 4.97
CA ALA A 32 -6.02 8.48 5.31
C ALA A 32 -6.93 7.71 4.33
N ALA A 33 -6.65 7.78 3.02
CA ALA A 33 -7.43 7.05 2.02
C ALA A 33 -7.29 5.53 2.17
N HIS A 34 -6.07 5.07 2.48
CA HIS A 34 -5.78 3.67 2.75
C HIS A 34 -6.46 3.16 4.03
N GLU A 35 -6.32 3.91 5.12
CA GLU A 35 -6.94 3.60 6.41
C GLU A 35 -8.46 3.53 6.29
N ALA A 36 -9.07 4.51 5.60
CA ALA A 36 -10.51 4.51 5.33
C ALA A 36 -10.96 3.29 4.50
N ALA A 37 -10.14 2.84 3.53
CA ALA A 37 -10.44 1.63 2.78
C ALA A 37 -10.34 0.37 3.63
N LEU A 38 -9.35 0.27 4.54
CA LEU A 38 -9.24 -0.82 5.49
C LEU A 38 -10.42 -0.86 6.46
N ALA A 39 -10.78 0.27 7.06
CA ALA A 39 -11.91 0.37 7.97
C ALA A 39 -13.24 -0.01 7.30
N ALA A 40 -13.39 0.30 6.00
CA ALA A 40 -14.55 -0.05 5.21
C ALA A 40 -14.50 -1.47 4.61
N GLY A 41 -13.46 -2.26 4.88
CA GLY A 41 -13.29 -3.61 4.30
C GLY A 41 -13.12 -3.63 2.78
N LYS A 42 -12.68 -2.51 2.17
CA LYS A 42 -12.52 -2.39 0.72
C LYS A 42 -11.20 -2.98 0.25
N ALA A 43 -11.21 -3.55 -0.95
CA ALA A 43 -10.02 -4.13 -1.58
C ALA A 43 -8.96 -3.07 -1.96
N GLY A 44 -9.34 -1.80 -2.07
CA GLY A 44 -8.45 -0.72 -2.49
C GLY A 44 -9.06 0.67 -2.35
N TYR A 45 -8.27 1.67 -2.70
CA TYR A 45 -8.65 3.09 -2.74
C TYR A 45 -8.11 3.75 -4.01
N VAL A 46 -8.65 4.92 -4.35
CA VAL A 46 -8.09 5.76 -5.42
C VAL A 46 -6.97 6.60 -4.83
N ASP A 47 -5.76 6.46 -5.35
CA ASP A 47 -4.60 7.21 -4.90
C ASP A 47 -4.77 8.71 -5.22
N PRO A 48 -4.78 9.60 -4.21
CA PRO A 48 -4.98 11.03 -4.43
C PRO A 48 -3.81 11.68 -5.18
N GLY A 49 -2.67 10.99 -5.31
CA GLY A 49 -1.50 11.38 -6.11
C GLY A 49 -1.73 11.22 -7.61
N THR A 50 -2.08 10.00 -7.99
CA THR A 50 -1.99 9.47 -9.35
C THR A 50 -3.34 9.22 -9.99
N GLY A 51 -4.42 9.18 -9.20
CA GLY A 51 -5.76 8.77 -9.65
C GLY A 51 -5.90 7.26 -9.90
N LEU A 52 -4.85 6.48 -9.63
CA LEU A 52 -4.86 5.03 -9.84
C LEU A 52 -5.59 4.32 -8.71
N PHE A 53 -6.23 3.19 -9.04
CA PHE A 53 -6.73 2.27 -8.04
C PHE A 53 -5.57 1.47 -7.42
N VAL A 54 -5.40 1.57 -6.10
CA VAL A 54 -4.34 0.93 -5.33
C VAL A 54 -4.96 -0.09 -4.37
N LEU A 55 -4.44 -1.31 -4.37
CA LEU A 55 -4.87 -2.36 -3.44
C LEU A 55 -4.44 -2.04 -2.01
N THR A 56 -5.33 -2.34 -1.06
CA THR A 56 -4.98 -2.29 0.37
C THR A 56 -4.01 -3.41 0.73
N ALA A 57 -3.32 -3.25 1.86
CA ALA A 57 -2.44 -4.28 2.40
C ALA A 57 -3.24 -5.55 2.72
N ALA A 58 -4.45 -5.40 3.28
CA ALA A 58 -5.33 -6.53 3.58
C ALA A 58 -5.71 -7.33 2.32
N ALA A 59 -6.04 -6.65 1.22
CA ALA A 59 -6.35 -7.32 -0.05
C ALA A 59 -5.15 -8.09 -0.59
N LEU A 60 -3.93 -7.53 -0.45
CA LEU A 60 -2.71 -8.21 -0.86
C LEU A 60 -2.40 -9.41 0.04
N VAL A 61 -2.56 -9.29 1.36
CA VAL A 61 -2.43 -10.43 2.30
C VAL A 61 -3.40 -11.54 1.94
N ALA A 62 -4.66 -11.22 1.63
CA ALA A 62 -5.64 -12.19 1.18
C ALA A 62 -5.26 -12.86 -0.15
N GLN A 63 -4.61 -12.11 -1.07
CA GLN A 63 -4.05 -12.66 -2.31
C GLN A 63 -2.80 -13.54 -2.06
N GLY A 64 -2.11 -13.34 -0.94
CA GLY A 64 -0.91 -14.11 -0.58
C GLY A 64 0.36 -13.75 -1.36
N THR A 65 0.33 -12.75 -2.23
CA THR A 65 1.47 -12.37 -3.07
C THR A 65 1.44 -10.92 -3.53
N CYS A 66 2.60 -10.39 -3.93
CA CYS A 66 2.72 -9.08 -4.56
C CYS A 66 1.98 -9.04 -5.91
N CYS A 67 1.17 -8.02 -6.15
CA CYS A 67 0.48 -7.84 -7.44
C CYS A 67 1.38 -7.28 -8.56
N GLY A 68 2.63 -6.91 -8.28
CA GLY A 68 3.58 -6.36 -9.25
C GLY A 68 3.33 -4.91 -9.70
N ARG A 69 2.34 -4.21 -9.12
CA ARG A 69 1.89 -2.87 -9.59
C ARG A 69 2.38 -1.69 -8.74
N GLY A 70 3.27 -1.93 -7.77
CA GLY A 70 3.82 -0.85 -6.96
C GLY A 70 2.89 -0.29 -5.88
N CYS A 71 1.91 -1.07 -5.37
CA CYS A 71 1.02 -0.59 -4.31
C CYS A 71 1.78 -0.11 -3.07
N ARG A 72 1.41 1.07 -2.54
CA ARG A 72 2.19 1.78 -1.51
C ARG A 72 2.28 1.05 -0.17
N HIS A 73 1.27 0.25 0.18
CA HIS A 73 1.20 -0.53 1.43
C HIS A 73 1.35 -2.04 1.20
N CYS A 74 2.02 -2.45 0.11
CA CYS A 74 2.21 -3.87 -0.17
C CYS A 74 3.13 -4.50 0.89
N PRO A 75 2.70 -5.55 1.61
CA PRO A 75 3.54 -6.21 2.61
C PRO A 75 4.62 -7.10 1.96
N TYR A 76 4.41 -7.49 0.70
CA TYR A 76 5.30 -8.33 -0.12
C TYR A 76 6.19 -7.51 -1.04
N CYS A 77 6.68 -6.35 -0.63
CA CYS A 77 7.70 -5.62 -1.38
C CYS A 77 8.76 -5.09 -0.44
#